data_AF-A0A537N1R4-F1
#
_entry.id   AF-A0A537N1R4-F1
#
_cell.length_a   1.000
_cell.length_b   1.000
_cell.length_c   1.000
_cell.angle_alpha   90.00
_cell.angle_beta   90.00
_cell.angle_gamma   90.00
#
_symmetry.space_group_name_H-M   'P 1'
#
loop_
_entity.id
_entity.type
_entity.pdbx_description
1 polymer ?
#
loop_
_entity_poly.entity_id
_entity_poly.type
_entity_poly.pdbx_seq_one_letter_code
_entity_poly.pdbx_strand_id
1 'polypeptide(L)'
;MSRKFLLAALGLVVLTAGAWAQTAAQSSYGRAERRDPIFLRFPEMAQRFWENTETMAASHKSVAVPMPKQCSFLYADTYTRNQMSEREVQQMALSNCNAKLNQLGPLGENYAVNCQCQVIISDGAYVVPREMLPDQAYSPASIFYPDDRGNVARLNGTARYGALVGRDRSVTFSVDNPRSEPVCEGTFTNDGPRSGRFSLNCFSGKFAGSGTYESHTGSPNDHILARGQTGRGQPVVIVIGLPSQLAMTMYGGL
;
A
#
# COMPACT_ATOMS: atom_id res chain seq x y z
N MET A 1 -31.98 -20.93 56.23
CA MET A 1 -32.29 -19.49 56.11
C MET A 1 -30.97 -18.73 56.12
N SER A 2 -30.19 -18.65 55.04
CA SER A 2 -30.41 -17.98 53.73
C SER A 2 -30.02 -16.50 53.75
N ARG A 3 -29.13 -16.11 52.81
CA ARG A 3 -28.64 -14.75 52.44
C ARG A 3 -27.48 -14.27 53.33
N LYS A 4 -26.27 -13.96 52.85
CA LYS A 4 -25.89 -13.23 51.64
C LYS A 4 -24.47 -13.64 51.18
N PHE A 5 -24.38 -14.47 50.15
CA PHE A 5 -23.24 -14.49 49.22
C PHE A 5 -23.78 -13.87 47.94
N LEU A 6 -23.35 -12.65 47.60
CA LEU A 6 -23.73 -12.00 46.34
C LEU A 6 -22.53 -11.24 45.77
N LEU A 7 -22.00 -11.79 44.68
CA LEU A 7 -21.56 -11.09 43.47
C LEU A 7 -20.40 -10.09 43.58
N ALA A 8 -19.18 -10.63 43.49
CA ALA A 8 -18.04 -9.93 42.90
C ALA A 8 -17.64 -10.64 41.60
N ALA A 9 -18.40 -10.41 40.53
CA ALA A 9 -18.03 -10.79 39.17
C ALA A 9 -18.76 -9.86 38.20
N LEU A 10 -18.12 -8.74 37.87
CA LEU A 10 -18.49 -7.93 36.70
C LEU A 10 -17.20 -7.66 35.94
N GLY A 11 -17.21 -8.16 34.71
CA GLY A 11 -16.04 -8.53 33.95
C GLY A 11 -15.19 -7.35 33.49
N LEU A 12 -13.88 -7.59 33.51
CA LEU A 12 -12.99 -6.95 32.55
C LEU A 12 -13.43 -7.39 31.14
N VAL A 13 -14.17 -6.53 30.46
CA VAL A 13 -14.25 -6.58 29.00
C VAL A 13 -12.90 -6.11 28.50
N VAL A 14 -12.05 -7.08 28.15
CA VAL A 14 -10.88 -6.84 27.32
C VAL A 14 -11.41 -6.30 25.99
N LEU A 15 -11.22 -5.01 25.75
CA LEU A 15 -11.41 -4.38 24.44
C LEU A 15 -10.35 -4.93 23.50
N THR A 16 -10.55 -6.15 23.01
CA THR A 16 -10.03 -6.53 21.70
C THR A 16 -10.84 -5.70 20.71
N ALA A 17 -10.23 -4.63 20.20
CA ALA A 17 -10.78 -3.85 19.10
C ALA A 17 -10.85 -4.76 17.86
N GLY A 18 -11.93 -5.55 17.78
CA GLY A 18 -12.37 -6.09 16.50
C GLY A 18 -12.58 -4.91 15.56
N ALA A 19 -12.25 -5.07 14.29
CA ALA A 19 -12.59 -4.10 13.27
C ALA A 19 -14.12 -4.09 13.10
N TRP A 20 -14.83 -3.33 13.95
CA TRP A 20 -16.26 -3.11 13.79
C TRP A 20 -16.44 -2.14 12.62
N ALA A 21 -17.19 -2.59 11.62
CA ALA A 21 -17.78 -1.78 10.56
C ALA A 21 -18.42 -0.51 11.16
N GLN A 22 -17.75 0.64 11.07
CA GLN A 22 -18.36 1.93 11.40
C GLN A 22 -19.22 2.36 10.20
N THR A 23 -20.46 2.75 10.46
CA THR A 23 -21.35 3.23 9.39
C THR A 23 -20.99 4.66 9.00
N ALA A 24 -21.23 5.01 7.74
CA ALA A 24 -20.95 6.35 7.23
C ALA A 24 -21.64 7.44 8.04
N ALA A 25 -22.88 7.19 8.48
CA ALA A 25 -23.69 8.11 9.26
C ALA A 25 -23.14 8.38 10.68
N GLN A 26 -22.27 7.50 11.19
CA GLN A 26 -21.64 7.63 12.51
C GLN A 26 -20.20 8.11 12.44
N SER A 27 -19.67 8.35 11.23
CA SER A 27 -18.30 8.83 11.06
C SER A 27 -18.13 10.27 11.54
N SER A 28 -17.03 10.51 12.27
CA SER A 28 -16.55 11.84 12.65
C SER A 28 -15.34 12.31 11.83
N TYR A 29 -14.85 11.50 10.88
CA TYR A 29 -13.56 11.74 10.19
C TYR A 29 -13.68 12.55 8.89
N GLY A 30 -14.88 13.05 8.58
CA GLY A 30 -15.15 13.87 7.42
C GLY A 30 -15.41 13.07 6.14
N ARG A 31 -15.69 13.80 5.06
CA ARG A 31 -15.98 13.22 3.75
C ARG A 31 -14.71 13.00 2.94
N ALA A 32 -14.74 11.96 2.10
CA ALA A 32 -13.71 11.69 1.12
C ALA A 32 -13.81 12.69 -0.04
N GLU A 33 -12.68 13.23 -0.46
CA GLU A 33 -12.56 14.14 -1.59
C GLU A 33 -11.69 13.52 -2.69
N ARG A 34 -12.04 13.78 -3.95
CA ARG A 34 -11.33 13.22 -5.11
C ARG A 34 -9.81 13.48 -5.10
N ARG A 35 -9.38 14.59 -4.50
CA ARG A 35 -7.96 14.99 -4.42
C ARG A 35 -7.25 14.45 -3.16
N ASP A 36 -7.90 13.64 -2.34
CA ASP A 36 -7.26 13.07 -1.16
C ASP A 36 -6.11 12.11 -1.53
N PRO A 37 -5.04 12.04 -0.71
CA PRO A 37 -3.85 11.25 -0.99
C PRO A 37 -4.11 9.79 -1.37
N ILE A 38 -5.12 9.16 -0.74
CA ILE A 38 -5.50 7.78 -1.01
C ILE A 38 -5.97 7.55 -2.46
N PHE A 39 -6.71 8.51 -3.05
CA PHE A 39 -7.15 8.44 -4.44
C PHE A 39 -6.03 8.76 -5.43
N LEU A 40 -5.08 9.60 -5.02
CA LEU A 40 -3.89 9.87 -5.83
C LEU A 40 -2.95 8.67 -5.85
N ARG A 41 -2.96 7.86 -4.78
CA ARG A 41 -2.24 6.60 -4.71
C ARG A 41 -2.89 5.49 -5.55
N PHE A 42 -4.22 5.45 -5.61
CA PHE A 42 -4.97 4.49 -6.41
C PHE A 42 -5.84 5.21 -7.46
N PRO A 43 -5.28 5.65 -8.59
CA PRO A 43 -6.03 6.43 -9.58
C PRO A 43 -7.26 5.71 -10.12
N GLU A 44 -7.19 4.39 -10.31
CA GLU A 44 -8.33 3.57 -10.72
C GLU A 44 -9.46 3.58 -9.69
N MET A 45 -9.12 3.61 -8.39
CA MET A 45 -10.10 3.77 -7.32
C MET A 45 -10.80 5.12 -7.45
N ALA A 46 -10.06 6.20 -7.77
CA ALA A 46 -10.64 7.52 -7.97
C ALA A 46 -11.63 7.54 -9.14
N GLN A 47 -11.24 6.94 -10.27
CA GLN A 47 -12.09 6.81 -11.46
C GLN A 47 -13.37 6.02 -11.14
N ARG A 48 -13.21 4.84 -10.50
CA ARG A 48 -14.36 3.99 -10.14
C ARG A 48 -15.23 4.63 -9.08
N PHE A 49 -14.69 5.38 -8.14
CA PHE A 49 -15.48 5.97 -7.05
C PHE A 49 -16.26 7.21 -7.49
N TRP A 50 -15.68 8.04 -8.37
CA TRP A 50 -16.20 9.37 -8.71
C TRP A 50 -16.73 9.53 -10.14
N GLU A 51 -16.29 8.72 -11.10
CA GLU A 51 -16.59 8.93 -12.52
C GLU A 51 -17.47 7.84 -13.13
N ASN A 52 -17.36 6.61 -12.63
CA ASN A 52 -18.12 5.50 -13.18
C ASN A 52 -19.63 5.63 -12.86
N THR A 53 -20.47 5.56 -13.89
CA THR A 53 -21.93 5.75 -13.76
C THR A 53 -22.60 4.67 -12.90
N GLU A 54 -22.14 3.42 -12.98
CA GLU A 54 -22.69 2.30 -12.18
C GLU A 54 -22.46 2.53 -10.69
N THR A 55 -21.27 2.99 -10.34
CA THR A 55 -20.93 3.25 -8.94
C THR A 55 -21.55 4.55 -8.46
N MET A 56 -21.72 5.56 -9.32
CA MET A 56 -22.39 6.82 -8.97
C MET A 56 -23.85 6.61 -8.57
N ALA A 57 -24.54 5.66 -9.21
CA ALA A 57 -25.94 5.32 -8.90
C ALA A 57 -26.11 4.38 -7.69
N ALA A 58 -25.03 3.84 -7.13
CA ALA A 58 -25.10 2.88 -6.04
C ALA A 58 -25.48 3.55 -4.70
N SER A 59 -26.43 2.94 -3.98
CA SER A 59 -26.89 3.41 -2.67
C SER A 59 -25.83 3.33 -1.59
N HIS A 60 -24.99 2.29 -1.61
CA HIS A 60 -23.84 2.15 -0.72
C HIS A 60 -22.55 1.91 -1.49
N LYS A 61 -21.44 2.41 -0.94
CA LYS A 61 -20.08 2.25 -1.47
C LYS A 61 -19.12 2.04 -0.32
N SER A 62 -18.22 1.09 -0.45
CA SER A 62 -17.18 0.87 0.54
C SER A 62 -15.83 0.61 -0.09
N VAL A 63 -14.78 1.16 0.51
CA VAL A 63 -13.39 0.94 0.13
C VAL A 63 -12.67 0.34 1.32
N ALA A 64 -11.96 -0.77 1.10
CA ALA A 64 -11.09 -1.41 2.05
C ALA A 64 -9.64 -1.42 1.56
N VAL A 65 -8.71 -1.20 2.48
CA VAL A 65 -7.27 -1.30 2.24
C VAL A 65 -6.60 -2.06 3.38
N PRO A 66 -5.46 -2.72 3.15
CA PRO A 66 -4.66 -3.25 4.25
C PRO A 66 -4.05 -2.12 5.07
N MET A 67 -4.14 -2.25 6.38
CA MET A 67 -3.65 -1.31 7.38
C MET A 67 -2.61 -2.01 8.29
N PRO A 68 -1.67 -1.26 8.90
CA PRO A 68 -1.46 0.21 8.84
C PRO A 68 -0.93 0.69 7.47
N LYS A 69 -0.73 2.00 7.29
CA LYS A 69 -0.39 2.63 5.99
C LYS A 69 0.71 1.94 5.17
N GLN A 70 1.67 1.29 5.82
CA GLN A 70 2.74 0.52 5.18
C GLN A 70 2.21 -0.68 4.38
N CYS A 71 1.05 -1.21 4.78
CA CYS A 71 0.35 -2.32 4.14
C CYS A 71 -0.57 -1.88 2.99
N SER A 72 -0.81 -0.58 2.79
CA SER A 72 -1.77 -0.09 1.81
C SER A 72 -1.20 -0.10 0.38
N PHE A 73 -0.75 -1.25 -0.14
CA PHE A 73 -0.25 -1.43 -1.51
C PHE A 73 -1.30 -2.00 -2.48
N LEU A 74 -2.49 -2.31 -1.98
CA LEU A 74 -3.66 -2.70 -2.75
C LEU A 74 -4.90 -2.04 -2.15
N TYR A 75 -6.00 -2.09 -2.91
CA TYR A 75 -7.33 -1.78 -2.41
C TYR A 75 -8.35 -2.79 -2.94
N ALA A 76 -9.49 -2.85 -2.26
CA ALA A 76 -10.71 -3.43 -2.80
C ALA A 76 -11.88 -2.49 -2.51
N ASP A 77 -12.74 -2.33 -3.50
CA ASP A 77 -13.95 -1.53 -3.39
C ASP A 77 -15.15 -2.37 -3.79
N THR A 78 -16.28 -2.11 -3.13
CA THR A 78 -17.56 -2.71 -3.44
C THR A 78 -18.61 -1.61 -3.43
N TYR A 79 -19.63 -1.77 -4.26
CA TYR A 79 -20.78 -0.89 -4.33
C TYR A 79 -22.04 -1.75 -4.37
N THR A 80 -23.17 -1.20 -3.92
CA THR A 80 -24.46 -1.89 -3.94
C THR A 80 -24.75 -2.39 -5.35
N ARG A 81 -24.99 -3.70 -5.45
CA ARG A 81 -25.62 -4.34 -6.61
C ARG A 81 -26.93 -4.93 -6.12
N ASN A 82 -28.06 -4.60 -6.75
CA ASN A 82 -29.39 -5.01 -6.30
C ASN A 82 -29.73 -4.45 -4.89
N GLN A 83 -30.23 -5.29 -3.98
CA GLN A 83 -30.68 -4.91 -2.63
C GLN A 83 -29.63 -5.21 -1.54
N MET A 84 -28.37 -4.81 -1.75
CA MET A 84 -27.35 -4.95 -0.70
C MET A 84 -27.41 -3.79 0.31
N SER A 85 -27.40 -4.12 1.59
CA SER A 85 -27.22 -3.19 2.71
C SER A 85 -25.78 -2.66 2.81
N GLU A 86 -25.60 -1.53 3.50
CA GLU A 86 -24.26 -0.96 3.79
C GLU A 86 -23.31 -2.01 4.37
N ARG A 87 -23.80 -2.81 5.34
CA ARG A 87 -22.99 -3.84 6.00
C ARG A 87 -22.53 -4.93 5.04
N GLU A 88 -23.39 -5.37 4.12
CA GLU A 88 -23.02 -6.38 3.12
C GLU A 88 -21.98 -5.83 2.13
N VAL A 89 -22.11 -4.57 1.72
CA VAL A 89 -21.13 -3.89 0.86
C VAL A 89 -19.77 -3.79 1.56
N GLN A 90 -19.76 -3.39 2.84
CA GLN A 90 -18.55 -3.33 3.65
C GLN A 90 -17.89 -4.72 3.84
N GLN A 91 -18.67 -5.73 4.20
CA GLN A 91 -18.16 -7.09 4.38
C GLN A 91 -17.58 -7.67 3.10
N MET A 92 -18.20 -7.40 1.96
CA MET A 92 -17.70 -7.84 0.66
C MET A 92 -16.41 -7.10 0.29
N ALA A 93 -16.30 -5.78 0.53
CA ALA A 93 -15.05 -5.05 0.32
C ALA A 93 -13.92 -5.60 1.19
N LEU A 94 -14.19 -5.89 2.48
CA LEU A 94 -13.23 -6.52 3.39
C LEU A 94 -12.81 -7.92 2.92
N SER A 95 -13.78 -8.75 2.52
CA SER A 95 -13.52 -10.10 2.03
C SER A 95 -12.62 -10.08 0.79
N ASN A 96 -12.96 -9.24 -0.19
CA ASN A 96 -12.18 -9.07 -1.41
C ASN A 96 -10.76 -8.54 -1.13
N CYS A 97 -10.63 -7.58 -0.20
CA CYS A 97 -9.33 -7.07 0.21
C CYS A 97 -8.47 -8.18 0.85
N ASN A 98 -9.02 -8.93 1.81
CA ASN A 98 -8.30 -10.01 2.49
C ASN A 98 -7.94 -11.15 1.51
N ALA A 99 -8.83 -11.48 0.57
CA ALA A 99 -8.54 -12.47 -0.47
C ALA A 99 -7.35 -12.04 -1.33
N LYS A 100 -7.33 -10.78 -1.81
CA LYS A 100 -6.18 -10.24 -2.57
C LYS A 100 -4.91 -10.20 -1.73
N LEU A 101 -4.99 -9.79 -0.46
CA LEU A 101 -3.86 -9.76 0.46
C LEU A 101 -3.26 -11.16 0.65
N ASN A 102 -4.10 -12.18 0.81
CA ASN A 102 -3.66 -13.57 0.92
C ASN A 102 -3.04 -14.11 -0.38
N GLN A 103 -3.57 -13.70 -1.55
CA GLN A 103 -3.04 -14.11 -2.86
C GLN A 103 -1.66 -13.51 -3.15
N LEU A 104 -1.49 -12.22 -2.85
CA LEU A 104 -0.23 -11.52 -3.09
C LEU A 104 0.84 -11.86 -2.04
N GLY A 105 0.42 -12.53 -0.96
CA GLY A 105 1.24 -12.85 0.19
C GLY A 105 1.39 -11.65 1.13
N PRO A 106 1.84 -11.89 2.37
CA PRO A 106 2.23 -10.80 3.25
C PRO A 106 3.28 -9.94 2.56
N LEU A 107 3.34 -8.65 2.90
CA LEU A 107 4.62 -7.93 2.79
C LEU A 107 5.64 -8.85 3.47
N GLY A 108 6.67 -9.35 2.77
CA GLY A 108 7.51 -10.45 3.28
C GLY A 108 8.25 -10.10 4.57
N GLU A 109 9.37 -10.79 4.86
CA GLU A 109 10.19 -10.68 6.10
C GLU A 109 10.51 -9.27 6.65
N ASN A 110 10.21 -8.23 5.90
CA ASN A 110 10.59 -6.83 6.10
C ASN A 110 9.54 -5.99 6.79
N TYR A 111 8.43 -6.58 7.19
CA TYR A 111 7.45 -5.86 7.99
C TYR A 111 6.90 -6.86 8.99
N ALA A 112 7.48 -6.90 10.19
CA ALA A 112 6.86 -7.51 11.37
C ALA A 112 5.59 -6.73 11.79
N VAL A 113 4.78 -6.35 10.81
CA VAL A 113 3.60 -5.51 10.87
C VAL A 113 2.44 -6.41 10.49
N ASN A 114 1.49 -6.54 11.41
CA ASN A 114 0.28 -7.31 11.15
C ASN A 114 -0.61 -6.56 10.15
N CYS A 115 -0.51 -6.90 8.87
CA CYS A 115 -1.34 -6.32 7.82
C CYS A 115 -2.73 -6.95 7.83
N GLN A 116 -3.76 -6.15 8.08
CA GLN A 116 -5.16 -6.57 8.02
C GLN A 116 -5.98 -5.56 7.25
N CYS A 117 -6.92 -6.05 6.42
CA CYS A 117 -7.83 -5.16 5.71
C CYS A 117 -8.84 -4.51 6.65
N GLN A 118 -9.03 -3.21 6.45
CA GLN A 118 -10.07 -2.42 7.13
C GLN A 118 -10.82 -1.60 6.09
N VAL A 119 -12.12 -1.41 6.31
CA VAL A 119 -12.89 -0.42 5.54
C VAL A 119 -12.40 0.95 5.97
N ILE A 120 -12.07 1.80 5.00
CA ILE A 120 -11.58 3.16 5.24
C ILE A 120 -12.55 4.23 4.75
N ILE A 121 -13.42 3.89 3.80
CA ILE A 121 -14.47 4.77 3.29
C ILE A 121 -15.77 3.97 3.25
N SER A 122 -16.85 4.52 3.80
CA SER A 122 -18.23 4.05 3.63
C SER A 122 -19.10 5.23 3.18
N ASP A 123 -19.88 5.06 2.12
CA ASP A 123 -20.82 6.06 1.55
C ASP A 123 -20.25 7.47 1.40
N GLY A 124 -18.95 7.55 1.06
CA GLY A 124 -18.22 8.81 0.86
C GLY A 124 -17.76 9.49 2.15
N ALA A 125 -17.92 8.86 3.31
CA ALA A 125 -17.33 9.28 4.58
C ALA A 125 -16.13 8.40 4.93
N TYR A 126 -15.07 9.00 5.48
CA TYR A 126 -13.97 8.23 6.05
C TYR A 126 -14.43 7.52 7.31
N VAL A 127 -14.15 6.24 7.48
CA VAL A 127 -14.51 5.48 8.70
C VAL A 127 -13.29 5.14 9.56
N VAL A 128 -12.14 5.71 9.21
CA VAL A 128 -10.91 5.72 9.99
C VAL A 128 -10.33 7.14 9.98
N PRO A 129 -9.48 7.52 10.94
CA PRO A 129 -8.79 8.80 10.91
C PRO A 129 -7.95 8.96 9.62
N ARG A 130 -8.03 10.13 8.99
CA ARG A 130 -7.37 10.40 7.69
C ARG A 130 -5.85 10.30 7.77
N GLU A 131 -5.28 10.65 8.92
CA GLU A 131 -3.85 10.58 9.23
C GLU A 131 -3.32 9.14 9.32
N MET A 132 -4.20 8.14 9.46
CA MET A 132 -3.81 6.72 9.43
C MET A 132 -3.67 6.19 8.00
N LEU A 133 -4.18 6.91 7.00
CA LEU A 133 -4.10 6.52 5.60
C LEU A 133 -2.72 6.85 5.00
N PRO A 134 -2.27 6.12 3.97
CA PRO A 134 -1.03 6.46 3.28
C PRO A 134 -1.13 7.85 2.66
N ASP A 135 -0.07 8.63 2.81
CA ASP A 135 0.14 9.84 2.04
C ASP A 135 0.48 9.51 0.58
N GLN A 136 0.55 10.55 -0.26
CA GLN A 136 1.12 10.39 -1.58
C GLN A 136 2.56 9.97 -1.37
N ALA A 137 2.83 8.67 -1.57
CA ALA A 137 4.07 8.11 -2.07
C ALA A 137 4.66 6.90 -1.32
N TYR A 138 3.94 6.24 -0.42
CA TYR A 138 4.48 5.08 0.32
C TYR A 138 4.29 3.75 -0.41
N SER A 139 5.32 3.13 -1.02
CA SER A 139 5.17 1.82 -1.72
C SER A 139 6.21 0.80 -1.28
N PRO A 140 5.86 -0.50 -1.12
CA PRO A 140 6.84 -1.53 -0.85
C PRO A 140 7.95 -1.52 -1.90
N ALA A 141 9.20 -1.60 -1.46
CA ALA A 141 10.38 -1.57 -2.31
C ALA A 141 11.26 -2.79 -2.04
N SER A 142 11.79 -3.38 -3.10
CA SER A 142 12.81 -4.43 -3.06
C SER A 142 13.94 -4.05 -4.02
N ILE A 143 15.17 -4.09 -3.53
CA ILE A 143 16.38 -3.83 -4.31
C ILE A 143 17.24 -5.08 -4.27
N PHE A 144 17.54 -5.62 -5.44
CA PHE A 144 18.38 -6.79 -5.64
C PHE A 144 19.71 -6.34 -6.22
N TYR A 145 20.81 -6.81 -5.64
CA TYR A 145 22.17 -6.51 -6.08
C TYR A 145 23.15 -7.60 -5.64
N PRO A 146 24.25 -7.86 -6.37
CA PRO A 146 25.30 -8.76 -5.90
C PRO A 146 26.01 -8.18 -4.66
N ASP A 147 26.18 -8.99 -3.62
CA ASP A 147 27.06 -8.69 -2.50
C ASP A 147 28.53 -8.88 -2.86
N ASP A 148 29.43 -8.53 -1.95
CA ASP A 148 30.89 -8.68 -2.13
C ASP A 148 31.35 -10.14 -2.31
N ARG A 149 30.47 -11.12 -2.03
CA ARG A 149 30.72 -12.56 -2.18
C ARG A 149 30.10 -13.12 -3.47
N GLY A 150 29.44 -12.27 -4.27
CA GLY A 150 28.77 -12.66 -5.51
C GLY A 150 27.38 -13.27 -5.32
N ASN A 151 26.82 -13.28 -4.10
CA ASN A 151 25.43 -13.70 -3.87
C ASN A 151 24.49 -12.54 -4.17
N VAL A 152 23.25 -12.82 -4.58
CA VAL A 152 22.23 -11.78 -4.69
C VAL A 152 21.78 -11.37 -3.29
N ALA A 153 22.24 -10.20 -2.85
CA ALA A 153 21.71 -9.50 -1.69
C ALA A 153 20.40 -8.82 -2.03
N ARG A 154 19.61 -8.63 -0.97
CA ARG A 154 18.27 -8.07 -1.04
C ARG A 154 18.10 -7.03 0.05
N LEU A 155 17.83 -5.80 -0.35
CA LEU A 155 17.36 -4.75 0.53
C LEU A 155 15.87 -4.57 0.33
N ASN A 156 15.11 -4.59 1.40
CA ASN A 156 13.69 -4.35 1.35
C ASN A 156 13.35 -3.19 2.27
N GLY A 157 12.34 -2.43 1.89
CA GLY A 157 11.97 -1.23 2.58
C GLY A 157 10.74 -0.61 1.96
N THR A 158 10.42 0.61 2.37
CA THR A 158 9.32 1.37 1.78
C THR A 158 9.86 2.56 1.04
N ALA A 159 9.52 2.67 -0.23
CA ALA A 159 9.81 3.84 -1.03
C ALA A 159 8.88 4.98 -0.64
N ARG A 160 9.43 6.19 -0.59
CA ARG A 160 8.73 7.47 -0.52
C ARG A 160 9.16 8.30 -1.72
N TYR A 161 8.22 8.97 -2.36
CA TYR A 161 8.41 9.83 -3.52
C TYR A 161 8.14 11.28 -3.12
N GLY A 162 8.92 12.21 -3.67
CA GLY A 162 8.65 13.64 -3.52
C GLY A 162 7.48 14.14 -4.38
N ALA A 163 7.07 13.36 -5.38
CA ALA A 163 6.01 13.72 -6.33
C ALA A 163 5.49 12.47 -7.09
N LEU A 164 4.58 12.67 -8.07
CA LEU A 164 4.02 11.57 -8.86
C LEU A 164 4.93 11.20 -10.05
N VAL A 165 5.45 9.96 -10.04
CA VAL A 165 6.24 9.42 -11.16
C VAL A 165 5.41 9.38 -12.44
N GLY A 166 6.01 9.74 -13.58
CA GLY A 166 5.32 9.81 -14.87
C GLY A 166 4.60 11.14 -15.15
N ARG A 167 4.38 11.99 -14.13
CA ARG A 167 3.82 13.34 -14.30
C ARG A 167 4.89 14.42 -14.26
N ASP A 168 5.69 14.42 -13.21
CA ASP A 168 6.75 15.43 -13.03
C ASP A 168 8.02 14.99 -13.72
N ARG A 169 8.74 15.93 -14.37
CA ARG A 169 9.93 15.63 -15.19
C ARG A 169 10.98 14.80 -14.43
N SER A 170 11.13 15.08 -13.15
CA SER A 170 12.05 14.40 -12.26
C SER A 170 11.42 14.26 -10.88
N VAL A 171 11.51 13.08 -10.29
CA VAL A 171 10.91 12.73 -9.01
C VAL A 171 11.98 12.11 -8.12
N THR A 172 12.28 12.79 -7.01
CA THR A 172 13.15 12.21 -5.98
C THR A 172 12.41 11.12 -5.22
N PHE A 173 13.14 10.09 -4.80
CA PHE A 173 12.61 9.09 -3.88
C PHE A 173 13.61 8.71 -2.81
N SER A 174 13.12 8.26 -1.67
CA SER A 174 13.90 7.60 -0.63
C SER A 174 13.38 6.18 -0.40
N VAL A 175 14.21 5.30 0.13
CA VAL A 175 13.79 4.00 0.64
C VAL A 175 14.17 3.93 2.11
N ASP A 176 13.16 3.70 2.94
CA ASP A 176 13.34 3.51 4.37
C ASP A 176 13.34 2.00 4.67
N ASN A 177 14.21 1.55 5.56
CA ASN A 177 14.23 0.16 6.00
C ASN A 177 13.02 -0.15 6.93
N PRO A 178 12.84 -1.42 7.36
CA PRO A 178 11.74 -1.79 8.25
C PRO A 178 11.67 -1.03 9.59
N ARG A 179 12.79 -0.44 10.02
CA ARG A 179 12.89 0.38 11.24
C ARG A 179 12.62 1.87 10.97
N SER A 180 12.15 2.21 9.76
CA SER A 180 11.92 3.59 9.31
C SER A 180 13.20 4.44 9.26
N GLU A 181 14.35 3.79 9.06
CA GLU A 181 15.63 4.50 8.86
C GLU A 181 15.87 4.64 7.35
N PRO A 182 16.17 5.84 6.83
CA PRO A 182 16.47 6.04 5.42
C PRO A 182 17.76 5.30 5.06
N VAL A 183 17.68 4.41 4.07
CA VAL A 183 18.83 3.59 3.61
C VAL A 183 19.26 3.92 2.19
N CYS A 184 18.33 4.39 1.36
CA CYS A 184 18.63 4.83 0.01
C CYS A 184 17.90 6.12 -0.35
N GLU A 185 18.49 6.86 -1.28
CA GLU A 185 17.91 8.00 -1.96
C GLU A 185 18.15 7.88 -3.46
N GLY A 186 17.30 8.48 -4.26
CA GLY A 186 17.39 8.35 -5.71
C GLY A 186 16.51 9.34 -6.45
N THR A 187 16.53 9.22 -7.76
CA THR A 187 15.74 10.06 -8.66
C THR A 187 15.25 9.25 -9.84
N PHE A 188 13.97 9.37 -10.17
CA PHE A 188 13.41 8.97 -11.45
C PHE A 188 13.32 10.19 -12.36
N THR A 189 13.83 10.08 -13.59
CA THR A 189 13.72 11.11 -14.63
C THR A 189 12.90 10.54 -15.76
N ASN A 190 11.73 11.12 -16.03
CA ASN A 190 10.83 10.60 -17.05
C ASN A 190 11.41 10.90 -18.44
N ASP A 191 11.56 9.86 -19.26
CA ASP A 191 11.78 10.00 -20.71
C ASP A 191 10.45 9.77 -21.47
N GLY A 192 9.42 9.20 -20.82
CA GLY A 192 8.05 9.07 -21.28
C GLY A 192 7.05 8.84 -20.14
N PRO A 193 5.74 8.66 -20.42
CA PRO A 193 4.71 8.54 -19.38
C PRO A 193 4.85 7.33 -18.45
N ARG A 194 5.53 6.27 -18.90
CA ARG A 194 5.69 5.00 -18.17
C ARG A 194 7.14 4.51 -18.15
N SER A 195 8.09 5.35 -18.55
CA SER A 195 9.50 4.93 -18.62
C SER A 195 10.44 6.12 -18.48
N GLY A 196 11.68 5.80 -18.13
CA GLY A 196 12.73 6.80 -18.03
C GLY A 196 13.99 6.24 -17.43
N ARG A 197 14.77 7.13 -16.80
CA ARG A 197 16.04 6.79 -16.16
C ARG A 197 15.93 6.88 -14.65
N PHE A 198 16.72 6.09 -13.95
CA PHE A 198 16.87 6.20 -12.51
C PHE A 198 18.33 6.35 -12.09
N SER A 199 18.51 6.99 -10.94
CA SER A 199 19.74 6.93 -10.14
C SER A 199 19.38 6.57 -8.71
N LEU A 200 20.26 5.82 -8.06
CA LEU A 200 20.11 5.34 -6.69
C LEU A 200 21.45 5.45 -5.98
N ASN A 201 21.40 5.89 -4.73
CA ASN A 201 22.50 5.90 -3.79
C ASN A 201 22.01 5.33 -2.45
N CYS A 202 22.70 4.32 -1.93
CA CYS A 202 22.39 3.67 -0.67
C CYS A 202 23.61 3.66 0.26
N PHE A 203 23.33 3.57 1.56
CA PHE A 203 24.34 3.43 2.61
C PHE A 203 25.42 4.51 2.54
N SER A 204 25.00 5.76 2.27
CA SER A 204 25.87 6.93 2.20
C SER A 204 26.98 6.83 1.14
N GLY A 205 26.64 6.39 -0.07
CA GLY A 205 27.59 6.30 -1.19
C GLY A 205 28.27 4.95 -1.38
N LYS A 206 28.09 4.01 -0.44
CA LYS A 206 28.75 2.69 -0.53
C LYS A 206 28.18 1.83 -1.64
N PHE A 207 26.91 2.03 -1.97
CA PHE A 207 26.24 1.36 -3.08
C PHE A 207 25.52 2.40 -3.91
N ALA A 208 25.84 2.49 -5.19
CA ALA A 208 25.17 3.38 -6.13
C ALA A 208 24.92 2.66 -7.45
N GLY A 209 23.81 2.98 -8.08
CA GLY A 209 23.42 2.39 -9.35
C GLY A 209 22.58 3.33 -10.18
N SER A 210 22.59 3.11 -11.49
CA SER A 210 21.77 3.87 -12.43
C SER A 210 21.36 3.00 -13.61
N GLY A 211 20.27 3.36 -14.26
CA GLY A 211 19.75 2.63 -15.41
C GLY A 211 18.41 3.19 -15.87
N THR A 212 17.55 2.31 -16.34
CA THR A 212 16.20 2.66 -16.81
C THR A 212 15.13 2.08 -15.89
N TYR A 213 13.94 2.66 -15.94
CA TYR A 213 12.77 2.11 -15.29
C TYR A 213 11.57 2.07 -16.23
N GLU A 214 10.63 1.21 -15.89
CA GLU A 214 9.33 1.06 -16.52
C GLU A 214 8.24 0.99 -15.45
N SER A 215 7.08 1.56 -15.76
CA SER A 215 5.86 1.49 -14.94
C SER A 215 4.89 0.49 -15.56
N HIS A 216 4.58 -0.56 -14.82
CA HIS A 216 3.64 -1.60 -15.20
C HIS A 216 2.28 -1.35 -14.56
N THR A 217 1.22 -1.59 -15.32
CA THR A 217 -0.17 -1.47 -14.85
C THR A 217 -0.87 -2.82 -14.85
N GLY A 218 -1.59 -3.15 -13.78
CA GLY A 218 -2.63 -4.19 -13.80
C GLY A 218 -2.19 -5.67 -13.73
N SER A 219 -0.95 -6.02 -13.41
CA SER A 219 -0.60 -7.39 -12.97
C SER A 219 0.78 -7.49 -12.30
N PRO A 220 0.92 -8.12 -11.12
CA PRO A 220 -0.15 -8.50 -10.18
C PRO A 220 -0.73 -7.27 -9.42
N ASN A 221 -0.02 -6.14 -9.48
CA ASN A 221 -0.44 -4.79 -9.09
C ASN A 221 0.37 -3.77 -9.91
N ASP A 222 -0.03 -2.51 -9.87
CA ASP A 222 0.79 -1.42 -10.41
C ASP A 222 2.14 -1.34 -9.70
N HIS A 223 3.22 -1.28 -10.47
CA HIS A 223 4.57 -1.23 -9.92
C HIS A 223 5.57 -0.60 -10.90
N ILE A 224 6.70 -0.16 -10.35
CA ILE A 224 7.87 0.30 -11.09
C ILE A 224 8.92 -0.80 -11.04
N LEU A 225 9.48 -1.13 -12.20
CA LEU A 225 10.63 -1.98 -12.36
C LEU A 225 11.79 -1.15 -12.90
N ALA A 226 12.86 -1.02 -12.13
CA ALA A 226 14.09 -0.37 -12.55
C ALA A 226 15.21 -1.40 -12.71
N ARG A 227 15.94 -1.32 -13.83
CA ARG A 227 17.07 -2.20 -14.13
C ARG A 227 18.27 -1.36 -14.53
N GLY A 228 19.39 -1.62 -13.89
CA GLY A 228 20.60 -0.84 -14.10
C GLY A 228 21.83 -1.57 -13.63
N GLN A 229 22.90 -0.80 -13.47
CA GLN A 229 24.18 -1.31 -13.00
C GLN A 229 24.82 -0.34 -12.03
N THR A 230 25.70 -0.86 -11.18
CA THR A 230 26.61 -0.05 -10.37
C THR A 230 27.73 0.53 -11.23
N GLY A 231 28.52 1.46 -10.69
CA GLY A 231 29.73 1.97 -11.37
C GLY A 231 30.76 0.89 -11.69
N ARG A 232 30.65 -0.32 -11.10
CA ARG A 232 31.49 -1.49 -11.38
C ARG A 232 30.85 -2.46 -12.39
N GLY A 233 29.71 -2.10 -12.98
CA GLY A 233 28.99 -2.94 -13.96
C GLY A 233 28.16 -4.06 -13.33
N GLN A 234 28.03 -4.13 -12.01
CA GLN A 234 27.21 -5.16 -11.35
C GLN A 234 25.72 -4.83 -11.53
N PRO A 235 24.86 -5.81 -11.85
CA PRO A 235 23.45 -5.57 -12.08
C PRO A 235 22.74 -5.10 -10.81
N VAL A 236 21.76 -4.21 -10.99
CA VAL A 236 20.87 -3.73 -9.92
C VAL A 236 19.43 -3.79 -10.45
N VAL A 237 18.54 -4.38 -9.66
CA VAL A 237 17.10 -4.39 -9.94
C VAL A 237 16.36 -3.77 -8.77
N ILE A 238 15.51 -2.78 -9.06
CA ILE A 238 14.64 -2.13 -8.08
C ILE A 238 13.20 -2.44 -8.48
N VAL A 239 12.40 -2.90 -7.53
CA VAL A 239 10.96 -3.11 -7.70
C VAL A 239 10.25 -2.27 -6.65
N ILE A 240 9.35 -1.38 -7.07
CA ILE A 240 8.54 -0.57 -6.17
C ILE A 240 7.06 -0.77 -6.47
N GLY A 241 6.26 -1.13 -5.46
CA GLY A 241 4.81 -1.37 -5.58
C GLY A 241 4.41 -2.83 -5.39
N LEU A 242 5.37 -3.78 -5.47
CA LEU A 242 5.13 -5.19 -5.21
C LEU A 242 5.57 -5.61 -3.81
N PRO A 243 4.81 -6.48 -3.12
CA PRO A 243 5.26 -7.16 -1.92
C PRO A 243 6.58 -7.87 -2.18
N SER A 244 7.42 -7.89 -1.16
CA SER A 244 8.81 -8.27 -1.35
C SER A 244 8.95 -9.70 -1.88
N GLN A 245 8.13 -10.66 -1.41
CA GLN A 245 8.17 -12.04 -1.89
C GLN A 245 7.84 -12.14 -3.39
N LEU A 246 6.81 -11.40 -3.82
CA LEU A 246 6.38 -11.37 -5.20
C LEU A 246 7.42 -10.70 -6.10
N ALA A 247 8.00 -9.59 -5.64
CA ALA A 247 9.11 -8.92 -6.32
C ALA A 247 10.30 -9.87 -6.52
N MET A 248 10.64 -10.68 -5.51
CA MET A 248 11.72 -11.66 -5.59
C MET A 248 11.41 -12.76 -6.61
N THR A 249 10.21 -13.34 -6.55
CA THR A 249 9.80 -14.40 -7.49
C THR A 249 9.79 -13.91 -8.94
N MET A 250 9.37 -12.68 -9.19
CA MET A 250 9.26 -12.13 -10.55
C MET A 250 10.57 -11.56 -11.09
N TYR A 251 11.37 -10.90 -10.23
CA TYR A 251 12.46 -10.02 -10.66
C TYR A 251 13.77 -10.20 -9.90
N GLY A 252 13.84 -11.12 -8.93
CA GLY A 252 15.03 -11.34 -8.10
C GLY A 252 16.17 -12.10 -8.78
N GLY A 253 15.96 -12.64 -9.99
CA GLY A 253 17.03 -13.24 -10.79
C GLY A 253 17.91 -12.15 -11.41
N LEU A 254 19.17 -12.07 -10.98
CA LEU A 254 20.22 -11.22 -11.53
C LEU A 254 21.25 -12.03 -12.30
#